data_AF-A0AAD1H188-F1
#
_entry.id   AF-A0AAD1H188-F1
#
_cell.length_a   1.000
_cell.length_b   1.000
_cell.length_c   1.000
_cell.angle_alpha   90.00
_cell.angle_beta   90.00
_cell.angle_gamma   90.00
#
_symmetry.space_group_name_H-M   'P 1'
#
loop_
_entity.id
_entity.type
_entity.pdbx_description
1 polymer ?
#
loop_
_entity_poly.entity_id
_entity_poly.type
_entity_poly.pdbx_seq_one_letter_code
_entity_poly.pdbx_strand_id
1 'polypeptide(L)'
;MTILIVTGTDTGVGKTIATAALACHARQAGADVAVCKPVQTGTDAGDDDLAVVARLSGVTRLAGLARYPQPLAPAAAAYHAGMSLPSRTDLLGLVRGVDRPTRLTLVEGAGGLLVQLAQNGVTLRDLAVDLDAAVLLVTRCELGTLNHTALTLEALAAHGVPCAGLVIGSWRPGRRRCMSPTGACWRSWHRCGPCCPPRPGRWTLRISPR
;
A
#
# COMPACT_ATOMS: atom_id res chain seq x y z
N MET A 1 -17.12 5.19 6.60
CA MET A 1 -15.86 5.83 6.18
C MET A 1 -14.95 4.72 5.72
N THR A 2 -14.18 4.89 4.65
CA THR A 2 -13.31 3.82 4.15
C THR A 2 -11.89 4.34 4.04
N ILE A 3 -11.12 4.12 5.09
CA ILE A 3 -9.66 4.35 5.07
C ILE A 3 -9.00 3.04 4.63
N LEU A 4 -8.18 3.13 3.60
CA LEU A 4 -7.38 2.01 3.11
C LEU A 4 -5.91 2.41 3.07
N ILE A 5 -5.10 1.72 3.85
CA ILE A 5 -3.65 1.93 3.83
C ILE A 5 -3.05 1.14 2.67
N VAL A 6 -2.24 1.80 1.85
CA VAL A 6 -1.49 1.19 0.77
C VAL A 6 -0.02 1.09 1.20
N THR A 7 0.44 -0.14 1.41
CA THR A 7 1.83 -0.42 1.78
C THR A 7 2.48 -1.37 0.78
N GLY A 8 3.77 -1.63 0.96
CA GLY A 8 4.55 -2.51 0.10
C GLY A 8 5.26 -3.58 0.90
N THR A 9 5.70 -4.63 0.21
CA THR A 9 6.69 -5.56 0.77
C THR A 9 8.11 -4.98 0.76
N ASP A 10 8.33 -3.88 0.04
CA ASP A 10 9.63 -3.22 -0.11
C ASP A 10 9.49 -1.79 -0.67
N THR A 11 10.61 -1.10 -0.83
CA THR A 11 10.75 0.12 -1.62
C THR A 11 10.66 -0.19 -3.12
N GLY A 12 10.10 0.72 -3.93
CA GLY A 12 10.05 0.56 -5.39
C GLY A 12 9.10 -0.52 -5.94
N VAL A 13 8.31 -1.21 -5.10
CA VAL A 13 7.39 -2.28 -5.56
C VAL A 13 6.20 -1.79 -6.39
N GLY A 14 6.02 -0.49 -6.57
CA GLY A 14 4.93 0.10 -7.35
C GLY A 14 3.74 0.61 -6.52
N LYS A 15 3.94 0.96 -5.24
CA LYS A 15 2.89 1.54 -4.36
C LYS A 15 2.19 2.73 -5.02
N THR A 16 2.94 3.74 -5.43
CA THR A 16 2.41 4.97 -6.05
C THR A 16 1.53 4.69 -7.27
N ILE A 17 1.92 3.72 -8.09
CA ILE A 17 1.15 3.31 -9.27
C ILE A 17 -0.12 2.56 -8.86
N ALA A 18 -0.04 1.66 -7.88
CA ALA A 18 -1.20 0.96 -7.34
C ALA A 18 -2.20 1.93 -6.70
N THR A 19 -1.71 2.89 -5.90
CA THR A 19 -2.51 3.98 -5.31
C THR A 19 -3.22 4.78 -6.39
N ALA A 20 -2.50 5.20 -7.43
CA ALA A 20 -3.07 5.95 -8.54
C ALA A 20 -4.11 5.14 -9.33
N ALA A 21 -3.85 3.87 -9.60
CA ALA A 21 -4.77 2.99 -10.32
C ALA A 21 -6.06 2.77 -9.52
N LEU A 22 -5.95 2.51 -8.22
CA LEU A 22 -7.10 2.35 -7.33
C LEU A 22 -7.92 3.64 -7.23
N ALA A 23 -7.24 4.78 -7.05
CA ALA A 23 -7.90 6.09 -7.03
C ALA A 23 -8.64 6.39 -8.34
N CYS A 24 -7.99 6.13 -9.48
CA CYS A 24 -8.59 6.31 -10.81
C CYS A 24 -9.84 5.46 -10.98
N HIS A 25 -9.74 4.16 -10.64
CA HIS A 25 -10.87 3.23 -10.73
C HIS A 25 -12.04 3.63 -9.82
N ALA A 26 -11.75 3.98 -8.56
CA ALA A 26 -12.78 4.40 -7.62
C ALA A 26 -13.50 5.69 -8.09
N ARG A 27 -12.77 6.66 -8.63
CA ARG A 27 -13.36 7.87 -9.21
C ARG A 27 -14.23 7.58 -10.43
N GLN A 28 -13.78 6.69 -11.32
CA GLN A 28 -14.58 6.25 -12.48
C GLN A 28 -15.87 5.53 -12.05
N ALA A 29 -15.86 4.89 -10.87
CA ALA A 29 -17.03 4.32 -10.23
C ALA A 29 -17.89 5.35 -9.45
N GLY A 30 -17.56 6.64 -9.51
CA GLY A 30 -18.32 7.71 -8.87
C GLY A 30 -17.97 7.98 -7.39
N ALA A 31 -16.91 7.36 -6.85
CA ALA A 31 -16.49 7.59 -5.48
C ALA A 31 -15.75 8.93 -5.31
N ASP A 32 -15.96 9.58 -4.16
CA ASP A 32 -15.10 10.67 -3.69
C ASP A 32 -13.81 10.07 -3.10
N VAL A 33 -12.65 10.56 -3.55
CA VAL A 33 -11.35 9.99 -3.20
C VAL A 33 -10.43 11.07 -2.63
N ALA A 34 -9.74 10.74 -1.55
CA ALA A 34 -8.59 11.48 -1.04
C ALA A 34 -7.37 10.57 -1.01
N VAL A 35 -6.18 11.13 -1.24
CA VAL A 35 -4.92 10.40 -1.09
C VAL A 35 -4.00 11.14 -0.14
N CYS A 36 -3.51 10.42 0.86
CA CYS A 36 -2.51 10.87 1.81
C CYS A 36 -1.17 10.20 1.53
N LYS A 37 -0.11 10.98 1.50
CA LYS A 37 1.28 10.52 1.59
C LYS A 37 1.91 11.22 2.80
N PRO A 38 1.77 10.67 4.01
CA PRO A 38 2.14 11.41 5.20
C PRO A 38 3.61 11.81 5.23
N VAL A 39 4.49 10.95 4.71
CA VAL A 39 5.93 11.21 4.62
C VAL A 39 6.45 10.90 3.22
N GLN A 40 7.09 11.91 2.61
CA GLN A 40 7.83 11.82 1.36
C GLN A 40 9.32 11.94 1.63
N THR A 41 10.13 11.11 0.96
CA THR A 41 11.59 11.21 0.93
C THR A 41 12.05 11.32 -0.53
N GLY A 42 13.32 11.66 -0.77
CA GLY A 42 13.86 11.75 -2.13
C GLY A 42 13.48 13.00 -2.92
N THR A 43 13.05 14.08 -2.25
CA THR A 43 12.61 15.29 -2.96
C THR A 43 13.70 15.97 -3.80
N ASP A 44 14.98 15.86 -3.42
CA ASP A 44 16.11 16.36 -4.23
C ASP A 44 16.33 15.53 -5.50
N ALA A 45 15.91 14.26 -5.49
CA ALA A 45 15.89 13.40 -6.67
C ALA A 45 14.66 13.64 -7.55
N GLY A 46 13.77 14.55 -7.16
CA GLY A 46 12.52 14.86 -7.85
C GLY A 46 11.35 13.94 -7.48
N ASP A 47 11.46 13.16 -6.40
CA ASP A 47 10.37 12.28 -5.97
C ASP A 47 9.18 13.08 -5.43
N ASP A 48 8.01 12.85 -6.02
CA ASP A 48 6.73 13.41 -5.58
C ASP A 48 5.59 12.42 -5.88
N ASP A 49 5.34 11.52 -4.93
CA ASP A 49 4.34 10.46 -5.10
C ASP A 49 2.92 11.03 -5.26
N LEU A 50 2.59 12.11 -4.54
CA LEU A 50 1.28 12.76 -4.65
C LEU A 50 1.10 13.41 -6.02
N ALA A 51 2.12 14.05 -6.58
CA ALA A 51 2.05 14.60 -7.93
C ALA A 51 1.85 13.50 -8.98
N VAL A 52 2.51 12.34 -8.82
CA VAL A 52 2.31 11.18 -9.70
C VAL A 52 0.87 10.67 -9.60
N VAL A 53 0.35 10.51 -8.38
CA VAL A 53 -1.04 10.09 -8.16
C VAL A 53 -2.01 11.09 -8.77
N ALA A 54 -1.82 12.40 -8.56
CA ALA A 54 -2.65 13.45 -9.12
C ALA A 54 -2.73 13.34 -10.64
N ARG A 55 -1.56 13.26 -11.29
CA ARG A 55 -1.44 13.19 -12.75
C ARG A 55 -2.12 11.96 -13.34
N LEU A 56 -1.96 10.80 -12.68
CA LEU A 56 -2.45 9.52 -13.22
C LEU A 56 -3.91 9.21 -12.87
N SER A 57 -4.43 9.75 -11.77
CA SER A 57 -5.79 9.46 -11.28
C SER A 57 -6.76 10.63 -11.38
N GLY A 58 -6.25 11.85 -11.53
CA GLY A 58 -7.02 13.10 -11.47
C GLY A 58 -7.59 13.43 -10.07
N VAL A 59 -7.12 12.77 -9.01
CA VAL A 59 -7.46 13.16 -7.63
C VAL A 59 -6.89 14.54 -7.34
N THR A 60 -7.74 15.41 -6.78
CA THR A 60 -7.36 16.77 -6.37
C THR A 60 -7.17 16.90 -4.85
N ARG A 61 -7.76 16.00 -4.06
CA ARG A 61 -7.63 16.01 -2.60
C ARG A 61 -6.41 15.19 -2.17
N LEU A 62 -5.29 15.87 -2.13
CA LEU A 62 -3.99 15.30 -1.80
C LEU A 62 -3.49 15.90 -0.49
N ALA A 63 -2.97 15.07 0.41
CA ALA A 63 -2.48 15.50 1.71
C ALA A 63 -1.11 14.89 2.00
N GLY A 64 -0.15 15.74 2.35
CA GLY A 64 1.16 15.33 2.84
C GLY A 64 1.53 16.14 4.07
N LEU A 65 2.46 15.62 4.88
CA LEU A 65 2.86 16.27 6.12
C LEU A 65 4.35 16.60 6.14
N ALA A 66 5.21 15.61 5.90
CA ALA A 66 6.66 15.78 5.93
C ALA A 66 7.30 15.44 4.58
N ARG A 67 8.31 16.23 4.20
CA ARG A 67 9.11 16.05 2.99
C ARG A 67 10.59 16.11 3.34
N TYR A 68 11.35 15.10 2.91
CA TYR A 68 12.79 15.02 3.15
C TYR A 68 13.57 14.97 1.82
N PRO A 69 14.76 15.59 1.74
CA PRO A 69 15.54 15.68 0.52
C PRO A 69 16.09 14.33 0.04
N GLN A 70 16.65 13.55 0.94
CA GLN A 70 17.45 12.37 0.61
C GLN A 70 16.56 11.16 0.28
N PRO A 71 16.93 10.34 -0.72
CA PRO A 71 16.19 9.14 -1.11
C PRO A 71 16.50 7.96 -0.16
N LEU A 72 16.22 8.17 1.12
CA LEU A 72 16.44 7.20 2.21
C LEU A 72 15.10 6.84 2.88
N ALA A 73 15.13 5.87 3.78
CA ALA A 73 14.01 5.63 4.69
C ALA A 73 13.73 6.90 5.53
N PRO A 74 12.48 7.21 5.90
CA PRO A 74 12.13 8.47 6.55
C PRO A 74 12.97 8.85 7.76
N ALA A 75 13.22 7.92 8.69
CA ALA A 75 14.06 8.19 9.86
C ALA A 75 15.49 8.59 9.49
N ALA A 76 16.08 7.90 8.51
CA ALA A 76 17.42 8.21 8.02
C ALA A 76 17.44 9.53 7.23
N ALA A 77 16.45 9.78 6.37
CA ALA A 77 16.33 11.03 5.62
C ALA A 77 16.17 12.25 6.56
N ALA A 78 15.32 12.12 7.58
CA ALA A 78 15.14 13.14 8.61
C ALA A 78 16.44 13.42 9.36
N TYR A 79 17.14 12.37 9.81
CA TYR A 79 18.44 12.48 10.46
C TYR A 79 19.48 13.21 9.59
N HIS A 80 19.62 12.80 8.32
CA HIS A 80 20.56 13.43 7.39
C HIS A 80 20.21 14.89 7.08
N ALA A 81 18.92 15.25 7.07
CA ALA A 81 18.46 16.61 6.86
C ALA A 81 18.55 17.49 8.12
N GLY A 82 18.92 16.94 9.29
CA GLY A 82 18.84 17.66 10.56
C GLY A 82 17.40 18.01 10.96
N MET A 83 16.42 17.25 10.47
CA MET A 83 14.99 17.46 10.69
C MET A 83 14.42 16.36 11.59
N SER A 84 13.29 16.65 12.24
CA SER A 84 12.56 15.65 13.03
C SER A 84 11.52 14.93 12.19
N LEU A 85 11.26 13.66 12.51
CA LEU A 85 10.04 12.98 12.08
C LEU A 85 8.81 13.65 12.72
N PRO A 86 7.64 13.62 12.05
CA PRO A 86 6.38 14.05 12.65
C PRO A 86 5.97 13.14 13.83
N SER A 87 5.05 13.61 14.67
CA SER A 87 4.48 12.79 15.73
C SER A 87 3.39 11.85 15.21
N ARG A 88 3.04 10.82 16.00
CA ARG A 88 1.89 9.94 15.72
C ARG A 88 0.60 10.74 15.55
N THR A 89 0.39 11.73 16.42
CA THR A 89 -0.80 12.59 16.41
C THR A 89 -0.90 13.39 15.12
N ASP A 90 0.22 13.90 14.59
CA ASP A 90 0.22 14.65 13.34
C ASP A 90 -0.18 13.76 12.16
N LEU A 91 0.32 12.52 12.11
CA LEU A 91 -0.06 11.55 11.07
C LEU A 91 -1.56 11.21 11.13
N LEU A 92 -2.09 10.94 12.33
CA LEU A 92 -3.52 10.67 12.51
C LEU A 92 -4.37 11.90 12.17
N GLY A 93 -3.92 13.10 12.55
CA GLY A 93 -4.58 14.37 12.24
C GLY A 93 -4.66 14.62 10.74
N LEU A 94 -3.58 14.35 9.99
CA LEU A 94 -3.55 14.46 8.53
C LEU A 94 -4.63 13.57 7.89
N VAL A 95 -4.66 12.29 8.25
CA VAL A 95 -5.60 11.32 7.65
C VAL A 95 -7.04 11.66 8.03
N ARG A 96 -7.31 11.90 9.32
CA ARG A 96 -8.66 12.25 9.81
C ARG A 96 -9.15 13.59 9.27
N GLY A 97 -8.25 14.54 9.01
CA GLY A 97 -8.60 15.85 8.45
C GLY A 97 -9.14 15.78 7.03
N VAL A 98 -8.76 14.77 6.25
CA VAL A 98 -9.28 14.54 4.90
C VAL A 98 -10.31 13.43 4.82
N ASP A 99 -10.52 12.64 5.86
CA ASP A 99 -11.54 11.58 5.87
C ASP A 99 -12.95 12.13 6.14
N ARG A 100 -13.97 11.55 5.50
CA ARG A 100 -15.39 11.94 5.63
C ARG A 100 -16.31 10.76 5.33
N PRO A 101 -17.59 10.79 5.74
CA PRO A 101 -18.57 9.80 5.32
C PRO A 101 -18.55 9.59 3.79
N THR A 102 -18.73 8.33 3.36
CA THR A 102 -18.74 7.87 1.96
C THR A 102 -17.50 8.12 1.09
N ARG A 103 -16.44 8.71 1.66
CA ARG A 103 -15.14 8.90 0.99
C ARG A 103 -14.25 7.68 1.12
N LEU A 104 -13.52 7.38 0.05
CA LEU A 104 -12.35 6.50 0.06
C LEU A 104 -11.10 7.33 0.33
N THR A 105 -10.46 7.10 1.48
CA THR A 105 -9.21 7.75 1.86
C THR A 105 -8.07 6.75 1.73
N LEU A 106 -7.22 6.93 0.72
CA LEU A 106 -6.03 6.10 0.52
C LEU A 106 -4.85 6.71 1.28
N VAL A 107 -4.16 5.90 2.08
CA VAL A 107 -2.97 6.35 2.84
C VAL A 107 -1.76 5.55 2.40
N GLU A 108 -0.87 6.17 1.63
CA GLU A 108 0.32 5.54 1.12
C GLU A 108 1.51 5.72 2.07
N GLY A 109 2.20 4.63 2.41
CA GLY A 109 3.43 4.67 3.20
C GLY A 109 4.71 4.92 2.39
N ALA A 110 5.84 4.92 3.09
CA ALA A 110 7.18 4.91 2.51
C ALA A 110 7.82 3.54 2.76
N GLY A 111 8.36 2.90 1.71
CA GLY A 111 8.95 1.56 1.82
C GLY A 111 7.95 0.46 2.21
N GLY A 112 8.32 -0.37 3.20
CA GLY A 112 7.52 -1.50 3.69
C GLY A 112 6.64 -1.19 4.92
N LEU A 113 5.81 -2.16 5.34
CA LEU A 113 4.84 -2.00 6.43
C LEU A 113 5.42 -1.45 7.75
N LEU A 114 6.61 -1.93 8.14
CA LEU A 114 7.24 -1.61 9.43
C LEU A 114 8.28 -0.49 9.33
N VAL A 115 8.31 0.26 8.22
CA VAL A 115 9.16 1.45 8.12
C VAL A 115 8.67 2.50 9.12
N GLN A 116 9.61 3.04 9.89
CA GLN A 116 9.34 4.14 10.82
C GLN A 116 8.95 5.40 10.04
N LEU A 117 7.72 5.87 10.23
CA LEU A 117 7.16 7.08 9.63
C LEU A 117 7.10 8.26 10.59
N ALA A 118 7.03 7.99 11.89
CA ALA A 118 6.92 9.01 12.92
C ALA A 118 7.92 8.77 14.07
N GLN A 119 7.99 9.75 14.97
CA GLN A 119 8.74 9.63 16.22
C GLN A 119 8.36 8.36 16.99
N ASN A 120 9.27 7.89 17.84
CA ASN A 120 9.06 6.72 18.71
C ASN A 120 8.76 5.41 17.96
N GLY A 121 9.31 5.24 16.76
CA GLY A 121 9.20 3.99 16.01
C GLY A 121 7.85 3.73 15.34
N VAL A 122 6.96 4.73 15.26
CA VAL A 122 5.61 4.57 14.70
C VAL A 122 5.67 4.21 13.23
N THR A 123 4.94 3.16 12.86
CA THR A 123 4.88 2.57 11.51
C THR A 123 3.49 2.71 10.87
N LEU A 124 3.34 2.30 9.61
CA LEU A 124 2.01 2.21 8.98
C LEU A 124 1.08 1.21 9.68
N ARG A 125 1.63 0.12 10.24
CA ARG A 125 0.83 -0.85 10.98
C ARG A 125 0.16 -0.21 12.18
N ASP A 126 0.89 0.63 12.90
CA ASP A 126 0.36 1.29 14.10
C ASP A 126 -0.75 2.29 13.73
N LEU A 127 -0.58 3.00 12.60
CA LEU A 127 -1.65 3.83 12.03
C LEU A 127 -2.86 3.01 11.58
N ALA A 128 -2.66 1.80 11.03
CA ALA A 128 -3.74 0.92 10.63
C ALA A 128 -4.61 0.52 11.83
N VAL A 129 -3.97 0.20 12.96
CA VAL A 129 -4.66 -0.11 14.22
C VAL A 129 -5.44 1.11 14.72
N ASP A 130 -4.83 2.29 14.76
CA ASP A 130 -5.47 3.52 15.28
C ASP A 130 -6.65 4.03 14.46
N LEU A 131 -6.66 3.69 13.16
CA LEU A 131 -7.65 4.13 12.19
C LEU A 131 -8.68 3.04 11.89
N ASP A 132 -8.56 1.86 12.50
CA ASP A 132 -9.34 0.66 12.16
C ASP A 132 -9.36 0.41 10.63
N ALA A 133 -8.19 0.58 10.01
CA ALA A 133 -8.04 0.60 8.56
C ALA A 133 -7.50 -0.72 8.04
N ALA A 134 -8.10 -1.20 6.95
CA ALA A 134 -7.54 -2.33 6.21
C ALA A 134 -6.28 -1.91 5.43
N VAL A 135 -5.44 -2.90 5.14
CA VAL A 135 -4.19 -2.72 4.38
C VAL A 135 -4.28 -3.42 3.04
N LEU A 136 -4.01 -2.68 1.96
CA LEU A 136 -3.70 -3.22 0.65
C LEU A 136 -2.19 -3.38 0.53
N LEU A 137 -1.74 -4.61 0.31
CA LEU A 137 -0.32 -4.92 0.24
C LEU A 137 0.15 -5.03 -1.21
N VAL A 138 1.06 -4.13 -1.60
CA VAL A 138 1.68 -4.11 -2.92
C VAL A 138 2.95 -4.94 -2.92
N THR A 139 3.08 -5.83 -3.89
CA THR A 139 4.18 -6.79 -3.99
C THR A 139 4.89 -6.67 -5.34
N ARG A 140 6.15 -7.10 -5.38
CA ARG A 140 6.89 -7.33 -6.62
C ARG A 140 6.63 -8.74 -7.16
N CYS A 141 6.92 -8.98 -8.44
CA CYS A 141 6.81 -10.30 -9.05
C CYS A 141 8.18 -10.99 -9.24
N GLU A 142 9.05 -10.89 -8.23
CA GLU A 142 10.42 -11.38 -8.27
C GLU A 142 10.64 -12.52 -7.26
N LEU A 143 11.75 -13.26 -7.41
CA LEU A 143 12.17 -14.25 -6.43
C LEU A 143 12.28 -13.60 -5.05
N GLY A 144 11.80 -14.31 -4.01
CA GLY A 144 11.71 -13.79 -2.64
C GLY A 144 10.39 -13.09 -2.31
N THR A 145 9.54 -12.76 -3.30
CA THR A 145 8.26 -12.08 -3.04
C THR A 145 7.32 -12.89 -2.15
N LEU A 146 7.33 -14.22 -2.25
CA LEU A 146 6.52 -15.09 -1.39
C LEU A 146 6.88 -14.94 0.08
N ASN A 147 8.18 -14.93 0.40
CA ASN A 147 8.68 -14.73 1.75
C ASN A 147 8.30 -13.35 2.29
N HIS A 148 8.59 -12.28 1.55
CA HIS A 148 8.27 -10.93 2.03
C HIS A 148 6.76 -10.72 2.18
N THR A 149 5.96 -11.30 1.28
CA THR A 149 4.49 -11.26 1.39
C THR A 149 4.02 -11.97 2.64
N ALA A 150 4.48 -13.20 2.90
CA ALA A 150 4.11 -13.97 4.09
C ALA A 150 4.50 -13.24 5.39
N LEU A 151 5.75 -12.78 5.49
CA LEU A 151 6.23 -12.01 6.65
C LEU A 151 5.40 -10.75 6.90
N THR A 152 5.00 -10.06 5.83
CA THR A 152 4.17 -8.85 5.95
C THR A 152 2.75 -9.18 6.40
N LEU A 153 2.17 -10.27 5.87
CA LEU A 153 0.83 -10.72 6.28
C LEU A 153 0.81 -11.21 7.73
N GLU A 154 1.84 -11.93 8.19
CA GLU A 154 1.98 -12.32 9.59
C GLU A 154 2.08 -11.10 10.51
N ALA A 155 2.85 -10.08 10.12
CA ALA A 155 2.96 -8.83 10.88
C ALA A 155 1.64 -8.05 10.96
N LEU A 156 0.78 -8.13 9.94
CA LEU A 156 -0.58 -7.57 9.99
C LEU A 156 -1.48 -8.39 10.92
N ALA A 157 -1.49 -9.71 10.74
CA ALA A 157 -2.34 -10.63 11.48
C ALA A 157 -2.04 -10.62 12.99
N ALA A 158 -0.77 -10.51 13.38
CA ALA A 158 -0.33 -10.41 14.77
C ALA A 158 -0.92 -9.18 15.52
N HIS A 159 -1.39 -8.17 14.78
CA HIS A 159 -2.01 -6.96 15.34
C HIS A 159 -3.48 -6.82 14.95
N GLY A 160 -4.10 -7.89 14.44
CA GLY A 160 -5.52 -7.89 14.05
C GLY A 160 -5.84 -6.96 12.88
N VAL A 161 -4.85 -6.53 12.09
CA VAL A 161 -5.05 -5.60 10.98
C VAL A 161 -5.52 -6.40 9.74
N PRO A 162 -6.70 -6.10 9.18
CA PRO A 162 -7.21 -6.84 8.04
C PRO A 162 -6.43 -6.51 6.76
N CYS A 163 -6.05 -7.55 6.01
CA CYS A 163 -5.50 -7.39 4.67
C CYS A 163 -6.66 -7.36 3.65
N ALA A 164 -6.83 -6.22 2.98
CA ALA A 164 -7.85 -6.05 1.93
C ALA A 164 -7.52 -6.83 0.64
N GLY A 165 -6.25 -7.17 0.45
CA GLY A 165 -5.78 -7.94 -0.70
C GLY A 165 -4.33 -7.66 -1.07
N LEU A 166 -3.91 -8.29 -2.16
CA LEU A 166 -2.56 -8.17 -2.73
C LEU A 166 -2.64 -7.56 -4.12
N VAL A 167 -1.69 -6.68 -4.45
CA VAL A 167 -1.51 -6.13 -5.79
C VAL A 167 -0.08 -6.32 -6.23
N ILE A 168 0.15 -6.90 -7.41
CA ILE A 168 1.47 -6.88 -8.03
C ILE A 168 1.67 -5.51 -8.66
N GLY A 169 2.53 -4.68 -8.08
CA GLY A 169 2.64 -3.26 -8.47
C GLY A 169 3.27 -3.03 -9.84
N SER A 170 4.03 -4.00 -10.35
CA SER A 170 4.52 -4.01 -11.74
C SER A 170 4.58 -5.43 -12.28
N TRP A 171 3.77 -5.70 -13.30
CA TRP A 171 3.79 -6.96 -14.05
C TRP A 171 4.48 -6.76 -15.40
N ARG A 172 5.57 -7.49 -15.66
CA ARG A 172 6.23 -7.53 -16.97
C ARG A 172 5.81 -8.82 -17.71
N PRO A 173 4.96 -8.73 -18.74
CA PRO A 173 4.65 -9.90 -19.57
C PRO A 173 5.94 -10.34 -20.28
N GLY A 174 6.39 -11.58 -20.07
CA GLY A 174 7.48 -12.16 -20.88
C GLY A 174 8.54 -12.99 -20.15
N ARG A 175 8.64 -12.98 -18.81
CA ARG A 175 9.55 -13.89 -18.11
C ARG A 175 8.90 -15.25 -17.87
N ARG A 176 8.82 -16.07 -18.92
CA ARG A 176 8.69 -17.53 -18.77
C ARG A 176 9.99 -18.10 -18.22
N ARG A 177 10.20 -17.99 -16.91
CA ARG A 177 11.10 -18.89 -16.18
C ARG A 177 10.37 -19.34 -14.93
N CYS A 178 9.58 -20.39 -15.10
CA CYS A 178 9.26 -21.28 -14.01
C CYS A 178 10.60 -21.93 -13.58
N MET A 179 11.30 -21.32 -12.61
CA MET A 179 12.48 -21.95 -12.01
C MET A 179 12.03 -22.84 -10.86
N SER A 180 11.64 -24.06 -11.19
CA SER A 180 11.84 -25.23 -10.34
C SER A 180 11.64 -26.49 -11.20
N PRO A 181 12.65 -27.38 -11.34
CA PRO A 181 12.45 -28.74 -11.85
C PRO A 181 11.59 -29.59 -10.89
N THR A 182 11.45 -29.15 -9.64
CA THR A 182 10.62 -29.78 -8.62
C THR A 182 9.29 -29.03 -8.55
N GLY A 183 8.23 -29.64 -9.07
CA GLY A 183 6.88 -29.09 -9.10
C GLY A 183 6.22 -28.92 -7.72
N ALA A 184 6.81 -28.15 -6.81
CA ALA A 184 6.16 -27.67 -5.59
C ALA A 184 5.33 -26.42 -5.93
N CYS A 185 4.32 -26.62 -6.78
CA CYS A 185 3.21 -25.69 -6.90
C CYS A 185 2.42 -25.81 -5.60
N TRP A 186 2.64 -24.90 -4.65
CA TRP A 186 1.88 -24.79 -3.42
C TRP A 186 0.41 -24.51 -3.76
N ARG A 187 -0.35 -25.58 -3.99
CA ARG A 187 -1.80 -25.56 -4.07
C ARG A 187 -2.33 -25.67 -2.64
N SER A 188 -2.93 -24.58 -2.18
CA SER A 188 -3.77 -24.44 -0.98
C SER A 188 -3.05 -24.34 0.37
N TRP A 189 -3.24 -23.19 1.02
CA TRP A 189 -3.75 -23.21 2.38
C TRP A 189 -5.28 -23.19 2.24
N HIS A 190 -5.92 -24.27 2.72
CA HIS A 190 -7.37 -24.46 2.86
C HIS A 190 -8.16 -24.86 1.59
N ARG A 191 -8.20 -26.16 1.30
CA ARG A 191 -9.42 -27.01 1.34
C ARG A 191 -9.16 -28.36 0.67
N CYS A 192 -9.38 -29.44 1.40
CA CYS A 192 -9.54 -30.79 0.87
C CYS A 192 -10.73 -30.88 -0.10
N GLY A 193 -10.59 -31.66 -1.18
CA GLY A 193 -11.69 -32.12 -2.05
C GLY A 193 -11.41 -31.96 -3.57
N PRO A 194 -11.41 -33.03 -4.39
CA PRO A 194 -10.90 -32.99 -5.76
C PRO A 194 -11.99 -32.77 -6.84
N CYS A 195 -11.52 -32.36 -8.03
CA CYS A 195 -12.15 -32.52 -9.36
C CYS A 195 -13.21 -31.50 -9.82
N CYS A 196 -12.76 -30.41 -10.46
CA CYS A 196 -13.38 -29.89 -11.69
C CYS A 196 -12.45 -28.90 -12.44
N PRO A 197 -12.34 -28.95 -13.77
CA PRO A 197 -11.48 -28.03 -14.54
C PRO A 197 -12.13 -26.64 -14.71
N PRO A 198 -11.36 -25.56 -14.88
CA PRO A 198 -11.90 -24.21 -14.94
C PRO A 198 -12.51 -23.92 -16.32
N ARG A 199 -13.77 -23.44 -16.35
CA ARG A 199 -14.33 -22.71 -17.49
C ARG A 199 -13.92 -21.23 -17.42
N PRO A 200 -13.71 -20.54 -18.55
CA PRO A 200 -13.31 -19.14 -18.55
C PRO A 200 -14.51 -18.25 -18.22
N GLY A 201 -14.52 -17.66 -17.03
CA GLY A 201 -15.58 -16.76 -16.57
C GLY A 201 -15.01 -15.43 -16.08
N ARG A 202 -15.55 -14.33 -16.59
CA ARG A 202 -15.34 -12.94 -16.16
C ARG A 202 -15.32 -12.80 -14.63
N TRP A 203 -14.29 -12.17 -14.09
CA TRP A 203 -14.31 -11.64 -12.73
C TRP A 203 -14.98 -10.26 -12.75
N THR A 204 -16.19 -10.17 -12.20
CA THR A 204 -16.83 -8.90 -11.86
C THR A 204 -16.72 -8.66 -10.36
N LEU A 205 -16.08 -7.56 -9.98
CA LEU A 205 -16.04 -7.06 -8.61
C LEU A 205 -17.47 -6.69 -8.18
N ARG A 206 -18.05 -7.40 -7.22
CA ARG A 206 -19.31 -6.98 -6.57
C ARG A 206 -18.97 -6.19 -5.31
N ILE A 207 -19.29 -4.90 -5.33
CA ILE A 207 -19.35 -4.08 -4.11
C ILE A 207 -20.72 -4.36 -3.49
N SER A 208 -20.73 -4.90 -2.27
CA SER A 208 -21.96 -5.13 -1.50
C SER A 208 -22.40 -3.82 -0.83
N PRO A 209 -23.65 -3.37 -0.97
CA PRO A 209 -24.17 -2.28 -0.17
C PRO A 209 -24.64 -2.80 1.18
N ARG A 210 -24.06 -2.29 2.26
CA ARG A 210 -24.72 -2.12 3.56
C ARG A 210 -24.28 -0.81 4.17
#